data_AF-E2BRS9-F1
#
_entry.id   AF-E2BRS9-F1
#
_cell.length_a   1.000
_cell.length_b   1.000
_cell.length_c   1.000
_cell.angle_alpha   90.00
_cell.angle_beta   90.00
_cell.angle_gamma   90.00
#
_symmetry.space_group_name_H-M   'P 1'
#
loop_
_entity.id
_entity.type
_entity.pdbx_description
1 polymer ?
#
loop_
_entity_poly.entity_id
_entity_poly.type
_entity_poly.pdbx_seq_one_letter_code
_entity_poly.pdbx_strand_id
1 'polypeptide(L)' 'YFFNLKKSAAEAHRLLVEAYGETALSERSCREWFQKFKNGKFDVEDKERSGRPK' A
#
# COMPACT_ATOMS: atom_id res chain seq x y z
N TYR A 1 -1.05 -8.63 -2.91
CA TYR A 1 -2.20 -9.18 -3.66
C TYR A 1 -2.40 -8.49 -5.01
N PHE A 2 -2.98 -7.28 -5.08
CA PHE A 2 -3.31 -6.61 -6.38
C PHE A 2 -2.13 -6.39 -7.33
N PHE A 3 -0.94 -6.11 -6.78
CA PHE A 3 0.30 -6.02 -7.56
C PHE A 3 0.62 -7.33 -8.32
N ASN A 4 0.40 -8.48 -7.67
CA ASN A 4 0.64 -9.80 -8.29
C ASN A 4 -0.37 -10.09 -9.39
N LEU A 5 -1.59 -9.55 -9.29
CA LEU A 5 -2.62 -9.59 -10.32
C LEU A 5 -2.38 -8.60 -11.48
N LYS A 6 -1.21 -7.95 -11.54
CA LYS A 6 -0.84 -6.99 -12.59
C LYS A 6 -1.79 -5.79 -12.72
N LYS A 7 -2.59 -5.52 -11.69
CA LYS A 7 -3.40 -4.30 -11.62
C LYS A 7 -2.51 -3.07 -11.43
N SER A 8 -3.02 -1.91 -11.81
CA SER A 8 -2.43 -0.62 -11.47
C SER A 8 -2.75 -0.20 -10.04
N ALA A 9 -1.99 0.76 -9.49
CA ALA A 9 -2.28 1.33 -8.18
C ALA A 9 -3.66 2.01 -8.14
N ALA A 10 -4.10 2.62 -9.24
CA ALA A 10 -5.41 3.25 -9.35
C ALA A 10 -6.56 2.23 -9.34
N GLU A 11 -6.42 1.11 -10.05
CA GLU A 11 -7.39 0.02 -9.99
C GLU A 11 -7.45 -0.61 -8.60
N ALA A 12 -6.29 -0.84 -7.97
CA ALA A 12 -6.24 -1.34 -6.60
C ALA A 12 -6.92 -0.38 -5.62
N HIS A 13 -6.71 0.93 -5.75
CA HIS A 13 -7.38 1.94 -4.94
C HIS A 13 -8.90 1.89 -5.10
N ARG A 14 -9.42 1.82 -6.35
CA ARG A 14 -10.87 1.70 -6.60
C ARG A 14 -11.48 0.46 -5.92
N LEU A 15 -10.82 -0.68 -6.05
CA LEU A 15 -11.28 -1.93 -5.43
C LEU A 15 -11.20 -1.88 -3.89
N LEU A 16 -10.19 -1.19 -3.34
CA LEU A 16 -10.08 -0.98 -1.89
C LEU A 16 -11.19 -0.06 -1.37
N VAL A 17 -11.51 1.03 -2.08
CA VAL A 17 -12.62 1.93 -1.74
C VAL A 17 -13.96 1.21 -1.84
N GLU A 18 -14.16 0.36 -2.86
CA GLU A 18 -15.37 -0.43 -3.00
C GLU A 18 -15.57 -1.41 -1.83
N ALA A 19 -14.48 -2.03 -1.35
CA ALA A 19 -14.55 -3.01 -0.26
C ALA A 19 -14.58 -2.41 1.15
N TYR A 20 -13.87 -1.29 1.38
CA TYR A 20 -13.62 -0.73 2.71
C TYR A 20 -14.15 0.69 2.92
N GLY A 21 -14.69 1.32 1.86
CA GLY A 21 -15.25 2.67 1.91
C GLY A 21 -14.23 3.71 2.40
N GLU A 22 -14.64 4.53 3.37
CA GLU A 22 -13.83 5.61 3.93
C GLU A 22 -12.58 5.14 4.69
N THR A 23 -12.55 3.86 5.10
CA THR A 23 -11.39 3.28 5.79
C THR A 23 -10.31 2.77 4.84
N ALA A 24 -10.55 2.86 3.53
CA ALA A 24 -9.59 2.46 2.51
C ALA A 24 -8.33 3.34 2.54
N LEU A 25 -7.21 2.75 2.13
CA LEU A 25 -5.97 3.49 1.92
C LEU A 25 -6.17 4.58 0.86
N SER A 26 -5.54 5.74 1.08
CA SER A 26 -5.50 6.80 0.07
C SER A 26 -4.83 6.33 -1.23
N GLU A 27 -5.17 6.96 -2.36
CA GLU A 27 -4.52 6.68 -3.64
C GLU A 27 -3.00 6.87 -3.57
N ARG A 28 -2.53 7.89 -2.83
CA ARG A 28 -1.10 8.14 -2.61
C ARG A 28 -0.44 6.96 -1.91
N SER A 29 -1.03 6.48 -0.83
CA SER A 29 -0.52 5.31 -0.09
C SER A 29 -0.48 4.07 -0.99
N CYS A 30 -1.51 3.86 -1.82
CA CYS A 30 -1.51 2.77 -2.81
C CYS A 30 -0.33 2.90 -3.79
N ARG A 31 -0.07 4.09 -4.33
CA ARG A 31 1.06 4.33 -5.24
C ARG A 31 2.40 4.06 -4.57
N GLU A 32 2.60 4.51 -3.34
CA GLU A 32 3.82 4.28 -2.56
C GLU A 32 4.08 2.79 -2.33
N TRP A 33 3.05 2.02 -1.93
CA TRP A 33 3.16 0.56 -1.79
C TRP A 33 3.47 -0.13 -3.11
N PHE A 34 2.82 0.26 -4.21
CA PHE A 34 3.12 -0.29 -5.53
C PHE A 34 4.55 0.01 -5.98
N GLN A 35 5.10 1.18 -5.64
CA GLN A 35 6.51 1.50 -5.89
C GLN A 35 7.45 0.62 -5.05
N LYS A 36 7.13 0.36 -3.77
CA LYS A 36 7.89 -0.59 -2.93
C LYS A 36 7.91 -1.98 -3.56
N PHE A 37 6.76 -2.49 -4.01
CA PHE A 37 6.66 -3.81 -4.64
C PHE A 37 7.43 -3.89 -5.97
N LYS A 38 7.41 -2.83 -6.79
CA LYS A 38 8.26 -2.74 -7.99
C LYS A 38 9.75 -2.83 -7.68
N ASN A 39 10.15 -2.30 -6.53
CA ASN A 39 11.53 -2.33 -6.05
C ASN A 39 11.88 -3.63 -5.28
N GLY A 40 11.02 -4.65 -5.34
CA GLY A 40 11.23 -5.94 -4.67
C GLY A 40 11.03 -5.90 -3.15
N LYS A 41 10.49 -4.81 -2.60
CA LYS A 41 10.24 -4.66 -1.16
C LYS A 41 8.82 -5.17 -0.84
N PHE A 42 8.72 -6.46 -0.54
CA PHE A 42 7.45 -7.14 -0.24
C PHE A 42 7.14 -7.25 1.25
N ASP A 43 8.06 -6.85 2.12
CA ASP A 43 7.82 -6.74 3.54
C ASP A 43 6.70 -5.72 3.81
N VAL A 44 5.66 -6.18 4.50
CA VAL A 44 4.46 -5.41 4.82
C VAL A 44 4.47 -4.88 6.24
N GLU A 45 5.41 -5.35 7.06
CA GLU A 45 5.54 -4.87 8.43
C GLU A 45 6.11 -3.44 8.43
N ASP A 46 5.65 -2.64 9.39
CA ASP A 46 6.25 -1.34 9.63
C ASP A 46 7.67 -1.54 10.14
N LYS A 47 8.62 -0.86 9.51
CA LYS A 47 10.00 -0.84 9.98
C LYS A 47 10.08 -0.23 11.37
N GLU A 48 11.05 -0.67 12.16
CA GLU A 48 11.38 -0.01 13.42
C GLU A 48 11.48 1.50 13.21
N ARG A 49 10.62 2.23 13.94
CA ARG A 49 10.62 3.68 13.94
C ARG A 49 11.70 4.12 14.93
N SER A 50 12.71 4.83 14.44
CA SER A 50 13.69 5.52 15.29
C SER A 50 12.99 6.70 15.98
N GLY A 51 12.25 6.38 17.05
CA GLY A 51 11.63 7.35 17.94
C GLY A 51 12.54 7.70 19.11
N ARG A 52 12.25 8.83 19.76
CA ARG A 52 12.92 9.22 21.00
C ARG A 52 12.66 8.15 22.08
N PRO A 53 13.70 7.57 22.72
CA PRO A 53 13.51 6.74 23.91
C PRO A 53 12.86 7.59 25.01
N LYS A 54 11.97 7.00 25.81
CA LYS A 54 11.38 7.69 26.98
C LYS A 54 12.45 8.19 27.94
#